data_AF-A0A1Y4DWN3-F1
#
_entry.id   AF-A0A1Y4DWN3-F1
#
_cell.length_a   1.000
_cell.length_b   1.000
_cell.length_c   1.000
_cell.angle_alpha   90.00
_cell.angle_beta   90.00
_cell.angle_gamma   90.00
#
_symmetry.space_group_name_H-M   'P 1'
#
loop_
_entity.id
_entity.type
_entity.pdbx_description
1 polymer ?
#
loop_
_entity_poly.entity_id
_entity_poly.type
_entity_poly.pdbx_seq_one_letter_code
_entity_poly.pdbx_strand_id
1 'polypeptide(L)'
;MIRRPETTPPLNVKTFILTCCCTLLALAALVAAPVSARATDDIDTWDGTADTSWYDANPDAETFTLDSAEDLAGLAQLTNQDTPITFTGKTILLAIDVDLSGHGWIAISQNGNNSTTTSFSGTFDGQGHTISNLKNVASAEYRYGLFGTVHEATIKNLNLVNAEVVVTQDSTRLEVGTIVSWSSDSIIENCSASGALTCETDNLIGGLAGQCTGSSQLIGCHSAVDVISTYPEAEIGGHAPTVGGLVGQWENAGNAARIQDCAFSGSMQVTSNQAACGGILGACFDFDGAPGVTINNCLVSTTAITCGEPDNITYIAAVDEDGSVTNCYWPDDERAAVVQLVVDWDQGTASADPNFDQTQCGSAFVGLSADELINRLNAHATANQNGPTWCTGINGHPVLWYQTDQIPADYAAVDAALTTVPSDLSPYTAASAQAVNEAVAAVDRTLTSDRQGEVIAMAQAIENAVAALEKLADCSALNAAIEKAGAIDRTLYTDGSLAALDQALEAARAGSTAGWGASRQSDIDALTAALDEALAALERKPEMPQKPVDENKSTAKDKLPGTGDPALAALVSTTVAGAGTLCLGMRLRKRQ
;
A
#
# COMPACT_ATOMS: atom_id res chain seq x y z
N MET A 1 12.78 -69.58 15.88
CA MET A 1 12.01 -69.06 17.05
C MET A 1 11.06 -67.99 16.53
N ILE A 2 9.81 -67.96 16.98
CA ILE A 2 8.85 -66.90 16.61
C ILE A 2 8.66 -66.01 17.85
N ARG A 3 8.84 -64.70 17.70
CA ARG A 3 8.33 -63.71 18.66
C ARG A 3 7.15 -62.98 18.02
N ARG A 4 6.09 -62.76 18.80
CA ARG A 4 4.92 -61.98 18.38
C ARG A 4 5.22 -60.48 18.54
N PRO A 5 4.58 -59.58 17.77
CA PRO A 5 4.44 -58.19 18.19
C PRO A 5 3.54 -58.12 19.43
N GLU A 6 3.82 -57.19 20.34
CA GLU A 6 2.98 -56.93 21.51
C GLU A 6 1.93 -55.85 21.18
N THR A 7 0.71 -56.00 21.72
CA THR A 7 -0.44 -55.16 21.37
C THR A 7 -1.18 -54.67 22.61
N THR A 8 -1.04 -53.38 22.95
CA THR A 8 -1.79 -52.68 24.00
C THR A 8 -1.72 -51.16 23.79
N PRO A 9 -2.69 -50.37 24.25
CA PRO A 9 -4.15 -50.56 24.27
C PRO A 9 -4.87 -49.34 23.60
N PRO A 10 -6.22 -49.30 23.45
CA PRO A 10 -6.87 -48.24 22.67
C PRO A 10 -6.96 -46.87 23.39
N LEU A 11 -6.92 -45.78 22.61
CA LEU A 11 -7.27 -44.43 23.09
C LEU A 11 -8.75 -44.38 23.50
N ASN A 12 -9.03 -43.78 24.67
CA ASN A 12 -10.37 -43.70 25.23
C ASN A 12 -11.13 -42.48 24.67
N VAL A 13 -12.12 -42.74 23.81
CA VAL A 13 -12.88 -41.72 23.04
C VAL A 13 -13.94 -41.01 23.90
N LYS A 14 -13.54 -40.50 25.08
CA LYS A 14 -14.41 -39.76 26.02
C LYS A 14 -13.79 -38.52 26.67
N THR A 15 -12.60 -38.09 26.22
CA THR A 15 -11.93 -36.86 26.71
C THR A 15 -11.82 -35.79 25.62
N PHE A 16 -12.88 -35.60 24.82
CA PHE A 16 -12.87 -34.70 23.65
C PHE A 16 -14.10 -33.77 23.54
N ILE A 17 -14.90 -33.65 24.60
CA ILE A 17 -16.15 -32.85 24.63
C ILE A 17 -16.24 -31.99 25.91
N LEU A 18 -15.09 -31.53 26.45
CA LEU A 18 -15.09 -30.66 27.64
C LEU A 18 -13.94 -29.62 27.66
N THR A 19 -13.49 -29.18 26.48
CA THR A 19 -12.41 -28.18 26.33
C THR A 19 -12.77 -27.09 25.32
N CYS A 20 -14.05 -26.69 25.23
CA CYS A 20 -14.55 -25.72 24.25
C CYS A 20 -15.26 -24.50 24.87
N CYS A 21 -15.14 -24.26 26.18
CA CYS A 21 -15.87 -23.18 26.89
C CYS A 21 -15.01 -22.32 27.83
N CYS A 22 -13.67 -22.37 27.71
CA CYS A 22 -12.75 -21.59 28.57
C CYS A 22 -11.69 -20.77 27.81
N THR A 23 -11.78 -20.69 26.48
CA THR A 23 -10.83 -19.99 25.60
C THR A 23 -11.45 -18.71 25.02
N LEU A 24 -11.92 -17.81 25.90
CA LEU A 24 -12.62 -16.57 25.51
C LEU A 24 -12.23 -15.36 26.38
N LEU A 25 -11.12 -15.45 27.12
CA LEU A 25 -10.68 -14.42 28.08
C LEU A 25 -9.15 -14.47 28.33
N ALA A 26 -8.38 -14.76 27.28
CA ALA A 26 -6.92 -14.87 27.33
C ALA A 26 -6.23 -14.46 26.00
N LEU A 27 -6.65 -13.33 25.42
CA LEU A 27 -6.00 -12.74 24.23
C LEU A 27 -5.87 -11.22 24.36
N ALA A 28 -5.15 -10.80 25.41
CA ALA A 28 -4.82 -9.40 25.71
C ALA A 28 -3.33 -9.26 26.06
N ALA A 29 -2.50 -10.10 25.44
CA ALA A 29 -1.05 -10.18 25.63
C ALA A 29 -0.36 -10.77 24.37
N LEU A 30 -0.80 -10.34 23.18
CA LEU A 30 0.08 -10.44 22.02
C LEU A 30 1.24 -9.46 22.27
N VAL A 31 2.48 -9.90 22.05
CA VAL A 31 3.63 -9.00 22.19
C VAL A 31 3.48 -7.91 21.15
N ALA A 32 3.45 -6.66 21.59
CA ALA A 32 3.73 -5.54 20.71
C ALA A 32 5.21 -5.61 20.31
N ALA A 33 5.49 -6.38 19.25
CA ALA A 33 6.55 -5.98 18.35
C ALA A 33 6.24 -4.53 17.94
N PRO A 34 7.26 -3.65 17.82
CA PRO A 34 7.03 -2.35 17.25
C PRO A 34 6.59 -2.55 15.80
N VAL A 35 5.28 -2.50 15.56
CA VAL A 35 4.79 -1.82 14.37
C VAL A 35 5.38 -0.42 14.49
N SER A 36 6.47 -0.18 13.76
CA SER A 36 6.96 1.18 13.58
C SER A 36 5.83 1.94 12.94
N ALA A 37 5.11 2.72 13.74
CA ALA A 37 4.35 3.83 13.21
C ALA A 37 5.40 4.68 12.49
N ARG A 38 5.38 4.63 11.14
CA ARG A 38 6.32 5.37 10.30
C ARG A 38 6.30 6.80 10.82
N ALA A 39 7.48 7.33 11.15
CA ALA A 39 7.58 8.73 11.50
C ALA A 39 7.10 9.57 10.30
N THR A 40 6.89 10.86 10.52
CA THR A 40 6.48 11.79 9.45
C THR A 40 7.37 11.67 8.21
N ASP A 41 6.80 12.00 7.05
CA ASP A 41 7.41 11.88 5.71
C ASP A 41 8.57 12.88 5.48
N ASP A 42 9.47 12.98 6.46
CA ASP A 42 10.70 13.75 6.43
C ASP A 42 11.70 12.99 5.55
N ILE A 43 11.57 13.17 4.23
CA ILE A 43 12.56 12.78 3.22
C ILE A 43 13.66 13.84 3.23
N ASP A 44 14.91 13.44 3.45
CA ASP A 44 16.05 14.35 3.37
C ASP A 44 16.55 14.47 1.91
N THR A 45 16.94 15.69 1.50
CA THR A 45 17.28 15.99 0.09
C THR A 45 18.71 16.48 -0.02
N TRP A 46 19.56 15.68 -0.65
CA TRP A 46 21.00 15.84 -0.70
C TRP A 46 21.45 17.21 -1.24
N ASP A 47 22.26 17.94 -0.48
CA ASP A 47 22.82 19.24 -0.88
C ASP A 47 24.11 19.15 -1.71
N GLY A 48 24.61 17.92 -1.90
CA GLY A 48 25.84 17.60 -2.61
C GLY A 48 27.10 17.59 -1.76
N THR A 49 27.00 17.79 -0.44
CA THR A 49 28.13 17.64 0.51
C THR A 49 28.16 16.22 1.11
N ALA A 50 29.07 15.99 2.07
CA ALA A 50 29.26 14.70 2.71
C ALA A 50 29.75 14.91 4.15
N ASP A 51 29.10 14.28 5.13
CA ASP A 51 29.51 14.30 6.52
C ASP A 51 30.07 12.93 6.93
N THR A 52 31.27 12.92 7.53
CA THR A 52 31.92 11.72 8.08
C THR A 52 31.99 11.74 9.61
N SER A 53 31.45 12.78 10.25
CA SER A 53 31.56 12.98 11.69
C SER A 53 30.86 11.91 12.52
N TRP A 54 29.82 11.27 11.98
CA TRP A 54 29.19 10.07 12.54
C TRP A 54 30.17 8.91 12.72
N TYR A 55 31.14 8.76 11.82
CA TYR A 55 32.23 7.79 11.91
C TYR A 55 33.40 8.33 12.74
N ASP A 56 33.89 9.52 12.43
CA ASP A 56 35.09 10.10 13.02
C ASP A 56 34.96 10.36 14.54
N ALA A 57 33.73 10.53 15.04
CA ALA A 57 33.45 10.64 16.47
C ALA A 57 33.65 9.34 17.26
N ASN A 58 33.49 8.16 16.62
CA ASN A 58 33.64 6.85 17.26
C ASN A 58 33.94 5.73 16.24
N PRO A 59 35.12 5.70 15.60
CA PRO A 59 35.43 4.74 14.53
C PRO A 59 35.48 3.29 15.01
N ASP A 60 35.60 3.05 16.32
CA ASP A 60 35.58 1.72 16.93
C ASP A 60 34.15 1.12 17.07
N ALA A 61 33.08 1.89 16.82
CA ALA A 61 31.71 1.39 16.99
C ALA A 61 31.37 0.21 16.06
N GLU A 62 30.58 -0.74 16.58
CA GLU A 62 30.08 -1.90 15.81
C GLU A 62 28.88 -1.54 14.92
N THR A 63 28.12 -0.51 15.28
CA THR A 63 26.96 -0.01 14.53
C THR A 63 26.98 1.51 14.44
N PHE A 64 26.66 2.03 13.26
CA PHE A 64 26.43 3.44 12.98
C PHE A 64 25.03 3.64 12.39
N THR A 65 24.48 4.83 12.55
CA THR A 65 23.21 5.25 11.95
C THR A 65 23.47 6.46 11.06
N LEU A 66 22.87 6.47 9.88
CA LEU A 66 22.83 7.60 8.95
C LEU A 66 21.42 8.22 9.07
N ASP A 67 21.32 9.49 9.48
CA ASP A 67 20.05 10.21 9.60
C ASP A 67 19.94 11.42 8.65
N SER A 68 20.88 11.54 7.71
CA SER A 68 20.88 12.48 6.58
C SER A 68 21.35 11.85 5.25
N ALA A 69 21.13 12.55 4.16
CA ALA A 69 21.70 12.25 2.84
C ALA A 69 23.22 12.48 2.81
N GLU A 70 23.71 13.50 3.53
CA GLU A 70 25.13 13.82 3.64
C GLU A 70 25.92 12.74 4.41
N ASP A 71 25.32 12.05 5.39
CA ASP A 71 25.93 10.87 6.04
C ASP A 71 26.16 9.73 5.05
N LEU A 72 25.18 9.49 4.16
CA LEU A 72 25.25 8.47 3.11
C LEU A 72 26.32 8.81 2.07
N ALA A 73 26.41 10.07 1.66
CA ALA A 73 27.53 10.57 0.86
C ALA A 73 28.87 10.47 1.62
N GLY A 74 28.86 10.60 2.95
CA GLY A 74 30.00 10.34 3.83
C GLY A 74 30.49 8.90 3.80
N LEU A 75 29.58 7.93 3.76
CA LEU A 75 29.93 6.51 3.56
C LEU A 75 30.60 6.29 2.20
N ALA A 76 30.11 6.95 1.14
CA ALA A 76 30.77 6.95 -0.16
C ALA A 76 32.16 7.62 -0.11
N GLN A 77 32.35 8.69 0.67
CA GLN A 77 33.66 9.33 0.85
C GLN A 77 34.66 8.41 1.58
N LEU A 78 34.25 7.82 2.72
CA LEU A 78 35.10 6.95 3.55
C LEU A 78 35.52 5.65 2.83
N THR A 79 34.67 5.12 1.95
CA THR A 79 34.98 3.92 1.14
C THR A 79 35.84 4.19 -0.09
N ASN A 80 36.01 5.45 -0.52
CA ASN A 80 36.68 5.81 -1.78
C ASN A 80 38.00 6.60 -1.61
N GLN A 81 38.44 6.87 -0.38
CA GLN A 81 39.73 7.51 -0.08
C GLN A 81 40.94 6.58 -0.36
N ASP A 82 42.16 7.15 -0.44
CA ASP A 82 43.45 6.45 -0.69
C ASP A 82 43.74 5.22 0.20
N THR A 83 43.07 5.10 1.34
CA THR A 83 43.10 3.93 2.23
C THR A 83 41.67 3.66 2.71
N PRO A 84 40.87 2.89 1.94
CA PRO A 84 39.44 2.73 2.17
C PRO A 84 39.08 2.24 3.59
N ILE A 85 38.05 2.84 4.17
CA ILE A 85 37.34 2.24 5.31
C ILE A 85 36.32 1.25 4.73
N THR A 86 36.61 -0.04 4.83
CA THR A 86 35.77 -1.11 4.23
C THR A 86 34.59 -1.54 5.09
N PHE A 87 34.51 -1.09 6.35
CA PHE A 87 33.47 -1.44 7.32
C PHE A 87 33.37 -2.95 7.65
N THR A 88 34.44 -3.73 7.43
CA THR A 88 34.51 -5.16 7.81
C THR A 88 34.06 -5.40 9.24
N GLY A 89 32.99 -6.19 9.41
CA GLY A 89 32.40 -6.52 10.72
C GLY A 89 31.61 -5.41 11.41
N LYS A 90 31.29 -4.32 10.69
CA LYS A 90 30.48 -3.18 11.19
C LYS A 90 29.11 -3.14 10.49
N THR A 91 28.13 -2.55 11.16
CA THR A 91 26.77 -2.33 10.63
C THR A 91 26.52 -0.84 10.39
N ILE A 92 25.92 -0.51 9.25
CA ILE A 92 25.37 0.79 8.91
C ILE A 92 23.84 0.64 8.87
N LEU A 93 23.12 1.52 9.54
CA LEU A 93 21.66 1.61 9.49
C LEU A 93 21.26 2.91 8.79
N LEU A 94 20.40 2.85 7.78
CA LEU A 94 19.71 4.04 7.27
C LEU A 94 18.46 4.28 8.14
N ALA A 95 18.25 5.52 8.61
CA ALA A 95 17.12 5.87 9.49
C ALA A 95 16.17 6.94 8.91
N ILE A 96 16.37 7.31 7.64
CA ILE A 96 15.58 8.32 6.93
C ILE A 96 15.43 7.94 5.46
N ASP A 97 14.36 8.38 4.81
CA ASP A 97 14.23 8.29 3.35
C ASP A 97 15.08 9.41 2.72
N VAL A 98 15.84 9.09 1.67
CA VAL A 98 16.83 9.99 1.06
C VAL A 98 16.49 10.28 -0.40
N ASP A 99 16.52 11.54 -0.80
CA ASP A 99 16.51 11.98 -2.19
C ASP A 99 17.90 12.47 -2.63
N LEU A 100 18.51 11.80 -3.62
CA LEU A 100 19.79 12.18 -4.21
C LEU A 100 19.64 13.14 -5.41
N SER A 101 18.44 13.70 -5.64
CA SER A 101 18.16 14.53 -6.81
C SER A 101 18.99 15.82 -6.88
N GLY A 102 19.20 16.32 -8.10
CA GLY A 102 20.00 17.54 -8.37
C GLY A 102 21.51 17.32 -8.42
N HIS A 103 22.03 16.26 -7.81
CA HIS A 103 23.47 15.99 -7.67
C HIS A 103 23.91 14.69 -8.35
N GLY A 104 25.22 14.50 -8.51
CA GLY A 104 25.83 13.33 -9.13
C GLY A 104 26.39 12.38 -8.09
N TRP A 105 25.86 11.16 -8.03
CA TRP A 105 26.25 10.11 -7.10
C TRP A 105 27.59 9.47 -7.44
N ILE A 106 28.38 9.20 -6.39
CA ILE A 106 29.66 8.50 -6.43
C ILE A 106 29.46 7.18 -5.69
N ALA A 107 29.62 6.04 -6.37
CA ALA A 107 29.26 4.74 -5.81
C ALA A 107 30.12 4.38 -4.58
N ILE A 108 29.50 3.78 -3.56
CA ILE A 108 30.17 3.32 -2.34
C ILE A 108 31.18 2.23 -2.74
N SER A 109 32.47 2.43 -2.46
CA SER A 109 33.58 1.60 -2.97
C SER A 109 33.56 1.42 -4.52
N GLN A 110 33.53 2.53 -5.27
CA GLN A 110 33.60 2.53 -6.74
C GLN A 110 34.89 1.91 -7.31
N ASN A 111 35.96 1.94 -6.51
CA ASN A 111 37.32 1.49 -6.88
C ASN A 111 37.76 0.18 -6.21
N GLY A 112 36.89 -0.45 -5.41
CA GLY A 112 37.24 -1.71 -4.74
C GLY A 112 37.52 -2.86 -5.72
N ASN A 113 38.22 -3.88 -5.23
CA ASN A 113 38.70 -4.99 -6.07
C ASN A 113 38.54 -6.33 -5.34
N ASN A 114 37.30 -6.68 -5.02
CA ASN A 114 36.87 -7.97 -4.47
C ASN A 114 37.74 -8.42 -3.27
N SER A 115 37.78 -7.59 -2.23
CA SER A 115 38.59 -7.84 -1.02
C SER A 115 38.12 -7.02 0.17
N THR A 116 38.15 -7.60 1.37
CA THR A 116 37.92 -6.93 2.69
C THR A 116 38.83 -5.73 2.99
N THR A 117 39.79 -5.43 2.11
CA THR A 117 40.71 -4.28 2.21
C THR A 117 40.45 -3.16 1.19
N THR A 118 39.51 -3.34 0.25
CA THR A 118 39.19 -2.32 -0.77
C THR A 118 37.70 -2.21 -1.11
N SER A 119 36.94 -3.31 -1.03
CA SER A 119 35.49 -3.37 -1.24
C SER A 119 34.72 -3.02 0.03
N PHE A 120 33.44 -2.65 -0.08
CA PHE A 120 32.57 -2.57 1.10
C PHE A 120 32.32 -3.99 1.65
N SER A 121 32.51 -4.17 2.95
CA SER A 121 32.54 -5.46 3.66
C SER A 121 31.79 -5.43 4.99
N GLY A 122 30.91 -4.43 5.17
CA GLY A 122 30.02 -4.33 6.32
C GLY A 122 28.63 -4.90 6.04
N THR A 123 27.75 -4.72 7.01
CA THR A 123 26.30 -4.77 6.79
C THR A 123 25.78 -3.36 6.51
N PHE A 124 24.99 -3.17 5.46
CA PHE A 124 24.15 -1.99 5.25
C PHE A 124 22.70 -2.44 5.33
N ASP A 125 21.97 -1.97 6.34
CA ASP A 125 20.55 -2.23 6.54
C ASP A 125 19.77 -0.95 6.27
N GLY A 126 18.99 -0.95 5.20
CA GLY A 126 18.09 0.15 4.85
C GLY A 126 16.90 0.28 5.80
N GLN A 127 16.63 -0.71 6.65
CA GLN A 127 15.48 -0.77 7.58
C GLN A 127 14.09 -0.57 6.92
N GLY A 128 14.00 -0.71 5.59
CA GLY A 128 12.81 -0.45 4.78
C GLY A 128 12.77 0.94 4.12
N HIS A 129 13.74 1.81 4.41
CA HIS A 129 13.84 3.14 3.83
C HIS A 129 14.13 3.15 2.33
N THR A 130 13.84 4.29 1.71
CA THR A 130 13.96 4.52 0.28
C THR A 130 15.09 5.48 -0.02
N ILE A 131 15.98 5.12 -0.96
CA ILE A 131 16.90 6.05 -1.62
C ILE A 131 16.31 6.37 -3.00
N SER A 132 16.18 7.64 -3.34
CA SER A 132 15.51 8.12 -4.54
C SER A 132 16.44 8.87 -5.49
N ASN A 133 16.10 8.85 -6.78
CA ASN A 133 16.66 9.72 -7.83
C ASN A 133 18.19 9.66 -8.04
N LEU A 134 18.84 8.55 -7.66
CA LEU A 134 20.27 8.31 -7.86
C LEU A 134 20.65 8.51 -9.34
N LYS A 135 21.62 9.39 -9.61
CA LYS A 135 22.23 9.56 -10.94
C LYS A 135 23.74 9.45 -10.86
N ASN A 136 24.38 8.60 -11.63
CA ASN A 136 25.82 8.41 -11.52
C ASN A 136 26.63 9.60 -12.07
N VAL A 137 27.80 9.86 -11.47
CA VAL A 137 28.87 10.61 -12.15
C VAL A 137 29.49 9.69 -13.21
N ALA A 138 29.44 10.08 -14.48
CA ALA A 138 30.08 9.34 -15.57
C ALA A 138 31.61 9.28 -15.40
N SER A 139 32.21 8.11 -15.57
CA SER A 139 33.66 7.89 -15.39
C SER A 139 34.18 6.70 -16.20
N ALA A 140 35.32 6.90 -16.87
CA ALA A 140 36.03 5.82 -17.54
C ALA A 140 36.52 4.72 -16.56
N GLU A 141 36.82 5.07 -15.30
CA GLU A 141 37.61 4.21 -14.38
C GLU A 141 36.81 3.72 -13.15
N TYR A 142 35.59 4.22 -12.92
CA TYR A 142 34.81 3.92 -11.71
C TYR A 142 33.63 2.99 -11.98
N ARG A 143 33.23 2.21 -10.98
CA ARG A 143 31.98 1.42 -11.02
C ARG A 143 30.76 2.23 -10.59
N TYR A 144 29.59 1.73 -10.95
CA TYR A 144 28.32 2.45 -10.91
C TYR A 144 27.30 1.82 -9.94
N GLY A 145 26.10 2.39 -9.89
CA GLY A 145 25.06 2.04 -8.93
C GLY A 145 25.26 2.69 -7.56
N LEU A 146 24.53 2.22 -6.56
CA LEU A 146 24.69 2.67 -5.18
C LEU A 146 26.03 2.21 -4.60
N PHE A 147 26.38 0.93 -4.79
CA PHE A 147 27.67 0.32 -4.42
C PHE A 147 28.47 -0.10 -5.66
N GLY A 148 29.75 0.26 -5.72
CA GLY A 148 30.65 -0.18 -6.78
C GLY A 148 31.08 -1.64 -6.60
N THR A 149 31.62 -1.98 -5.42
CA THR A 149 31.95 -3.38 -5.09
C THR A 149 31.62 -3.72 -3.64
N VAL A 150 31.10 -4.93 -3.44
CA VAL A 150 30.88 -5.53 -2.12
C VAL A 150 31.54 -6.91 -2.02
N HIS A 151 32.12 -7.22 -0.86
CA HIS A 151 32.84 -8.47 -0.62
C HIS A 151 32.70 -8.90 0.86
N GLU A 152 32.29 -10.15 1.12
CA GLU A 152 31.90 -10.65 2.46
C GLU A 152 30.84 -9.76 3.18
N ALA A 153 30.03 -9.03 2.41
CA ALA A 153 29.12 -8.00 2.88
C ALA A 153 27.66 -8.48 3.03
N THR A 154 26.80 -7.62 3.58
CA THR A 154 25.34 -7.79 3.51
C THR A 154 24.65 -6.46 3.23
N ILE A 155 23.96 -6.34 2.10
CA ILE A 155 23.13 -5.17 1.74
C ILE A 155 21.67 -5.62 1.86
N LYS A 156 20.85 -4.96 2.68
CA LYS A 156 19.48 -5.45 2.92
C LYS A 156 18.42 -4.40 3.23
N ASN A 157 17.16 -4.79 3.08
CA ASN A 157 15.95 -4.04 3.43
C ASN A 157 15.94 -2.61 2.85
N LEU A 158 16.17 -2.49 1.54
CA LEU A 158 16.43 -1.20 0.89
C LEU A 158 15.69 -1.07 -0.44
N ASN A 159 15.05 0.08 -0.66
CA ASN A 159 14.36 0.40 -1.91
C ASN A 159 15.10 1.51 -2.66
N LEU A 160 15.54 1.27 -3.89
CA LEU A 160 16.15 2.26 -4.78
C LEU A 160 15.13 2.71 -5.84
N VAL A 161 14.62 3.93 -5.73
CA VAL A 161 13.51 4.42 -6.56
C VAL A 161 13.99 5.45 -7.59
N ASN A 162 13.56 5.28 -8.84
CA ASN A 162 13.85 6.19 -9.96
C ASN A 162 15.36 6.47 -10.17
N ALA A 163 16.19 5.43 -10.11
CA ALA A 163 17.60 5.55 -10.46
C ALA A 163 17.81 5.78 -11.96
N GLU A 164 18.84 6.54 -12.34
CA GLU A 164 19.29 6.76 -13.71
C GLU A 164 20.79 6.45 -13.78
N VAL A 165 21.14 5.24 -14.22
CA VAL A 165 22.52 4.80 -14.40
C VAL A 165 22.86 4.82 -15.89
N VAL A 166 23.86 5.59 -16.29
CA VAL A 166 24.31 5.72 -17.67
C VAL A 166 25.80 5.39 -17.79
N VAL A 167 26.13 4.39 -18.62
CA VAL A 167 27.48 3.88 -18.86
C VAL A 167 27.87 4.11 -20.32
N THR A 168 28.88 4.94 -20.53
CA THR A 168 29.36 5.41 -21.84
C THR A 168 30.49 4.54 -22.39
N GLN A 169 30.71 4.63 -23.72
CA GLN A 169 31.75 3.88 -24.48
C GLN A 169 33.21 4.03 -23.99
N ASP A 170 33.51 4.97 -23.10
CA ASP A 170 34.83 5.15 -22.49
C ASP A 170 35.01 4.40 -21.16
N SER A 171 33.99 3.69 -20.67
CA SER A 171 34.12 2.88 -19.46
C SER A 171 35.05 1.67 -19.64
N THR A 172 35.88 1.44 -18.62
CA THR A 172 36.87 0.33 -18.55
C THR A 172 36.48 -0.72 -17.50
N ARG A 173 35.32 -0.56 -16.87
CA ARG A 173 34.73 -1.54 -15.95
C ARG A 173 33.74 -2.40 -16.71
N LEU A 174 33.69 -3.69 -16.37
CA LEU A 174 32.82 -4.66 -17.04
C LEU A 174 31.45 -4.78 -16.36
N GLU A 175 31.36 -4.43 -15.08
CA GLU A 175 30.24 -4.78 -14.22
C GLU A 175 29.34 -3.55 -13.97
N VAL A 176 28.02 -3.67 -14.21
CA VAL A 176 27.05 -2.58 -13.99
C VAL A 176 25.75 -3.10 -13.39
N GLY A 177 25.37 -2.57 -12.23
CA GLY A 177 24.02 -2.75 -11.67
C GLY A 177 23.58 -1.53 -10.86
N THR A 178 22.28 -1.38 -10.59
CA THR A 178 21.76 -0.19 -9.89
C THR A 178 22.01 -0.21 -8.39
N ILE A 179 21.95 -1.38 -7.74
CA ILE A 179 22.29 -1.56 -6.33
C ILE A 179 23.78 -1.82 -6.18
N VAL A 180 24.33 -2.77 -6.95
CA VAL A 180 25.75 -3.16 -6.91
C VAL A 180 26.31 -3.35 -8.32
N SER A 181 27.52 -2.88 -8.62
CA SER A 181 28.20 -3.31 -9.85
C SER A 181 28.81 -4.72 -9.74
N TRP A 182 29.66 -5.00 -8.74
CA TRP A 182 30.20 -6.36 -8.48
C TRP A 182 29.98 -6.82 -7.02
N SER A 183 29.40 -8.00 -6.84
CA SER A 183 29.13 -8.65 -5.54
C SER A 183 29.81 -10.02 -5.44
N SER A 184 30.79 -10.18 -4.53
CA SER A 184 31.41 -11.48 -4.24
C SER A 184 31.15 -11.94 -2.82
N ASP A 185 30.78 -13.21 -2.65
CA ASP A 185 30.60 -13.87 -1.34
C ASP A 185 29.73 -13.05 -0.37
N SER A 186 28.80 -12.25 -0.93
CA SER A 186 28.02 -11.23 -0.23
C SER A 186 26.53 -11.45 -0.40
N ILE A 187 25.75 -11.01 0.58
CA ILE A 187 24.30 -11.16 0.61
C ILE A 187 23.63 -9.85 0.17
N ILE A 188 22.65 -9.95 -0.72
CA ILE A 188 21.71 -8.89 -1.08
C ILE A 188 20.30 -9.43 -0.73
N GLU A 189 19.62 -8.83 0.25
CA GLU A 189 18.40 -9.40 0.87
C GLU A 189 17.27 -8.37 1.03
N ASN A 190 16.05 -8.66 0.57
CA ASN A 190 14.92 -7.71 0.62
C ASN A 190 15.25 -6.34 -0.01
N CYS A 191 15.95 -6.34 -1.15
CA CYS A 191 16.29 -5.11 -1.88
C CYS A 191 15.43 -4.96 -3.14
N SER A 192 14.96 -3.75 -3.42
CA SER A 192 14.29 -3.42 -4.69
C SER A 192 15.00 -2.30 -5.46
N ALA A 193 14.87 -2.30 -6.79
CA ALA A 193 15.28 -1.17 -7.62
C ALA A 193 14.26 -0.86 -8.74
N SER A 194 14.16 0.41 -9.10
CA SER A 194 13.38 0.91 -10.25
C SER A 194 14.04 2.15 -10.88
N GLY A 195 13.68 2.44 -12.12
CA GLY A 195 14.30 3.49 -12.93
C GLY A 195 14.89 2.91 -14.22
N ALA A 196 16.00 3.47 -14.72
CA ALA A 196 16.64 3.04 -15.96
C ALA A 196 18.15 2.82 -15.80
N LEU A 197 18.67 1.80 -16.49
CA LEU A 197 20.09 1.51 -16.65
C LEU A 197 20.41 1.48 -18.15
N THR A 198 21.12 2.48 -18.65
CA THR A 198 21.58 2.54 -20.06
C THR A 198 23.08 2.25 -20.15
N CYS A 199 23.49 1.37 -21.05
CA CYS A 199 24.88 0.98 -21.23
C CYS A 199 25.24 0.83 -22.72
N GLU A 200 26.33 1.49 -23.14
CA GLU A 200 26.80 1.49 -24.54
C GLU A 200 27.92 0.45 -24.83
N THR A 201 28.33 -0.34 -23.82
CA THR A 201 29.47 -1.27 -23.86
C THR A 201 29.06 -2.74 -23.71
N ASP A 202 29.99 -3.66 -23.93
CA ASP A 202 29.87 -5.13 -23.83
C ASP A 202 29.87 -5.62 -22.36
N ASN A 203 29.18 -4.89 -21.49
CA ASN A 203 29.23 -5.10 -20.05
C ASN A 203 28.31 -6.23 -19.55
N LEU A 204 28.62 -6.68 -18.34
CA LEU A 204 27.81 -7.52 -17.47
C LEU A 204 26.78 -6.61 -16.78
N ILE A 205 25.56 -6.57 -17.33
CA ILE A 205 24.54 -5.57 -17.01
C ILE A 205 23.38 -6.25 -16.27
N GLY A 206 23.23 -5.97 -14.97
CA GLY A 206 22.11 -6.47 -14.18
C GLY A 206 21.21 -5.35 -13.67
N GLY A 207 19.90 -5.55 -13.65
CA GLY A 207 18.97 -4.57 -13.04
C GLY A 207 19.32 -4.25 -11.58
N LEU A 208 19.86 -5.21 -10.82
CA LEU A 208 20.34 -5.02 -9.44
C LEU A 208 21.86 -5.15 -9.32
N ALA A 209 22.43 -6.22 -9.89
CA ALA A 209 23.83 -6.62 -9.73
C ALA A 209 24.50 -6.91 -11.08
N GLY A 210 25.55 -6.18 -11.45
CA GLY A 210 26.24 -6.41 -12.74
C GLY A 210 26.88 -7.78 -12.83
N GLN A 211 27.74 -8.09 -11.86
CA GLN A 211 28.36 -9.40 -11.71
C GLN A 211 28.19 -9.95 -10.28
N CYS A 212 27.89 -11.24 -10.17
CA CYS A 212 27.96 -12.01 -8.94
C CYS A 212 29.06 -13.06 -9.03
N THR A 213 29.88 -13.20 -7.99
CA THR A 213 30.96 -14.21 -7.91
C THR A 213 30.97 -14.96 -6.59
N GLY A 214 31.51 -16.18 -6.58
CA GLY A 214 31.65 -16.96 -5.37
C GLY A 214 30.31 -17.25 -4.69
N SER A 215 30.30 -17.21 -3.36
CA SER A 215 29.16 -17.58 -2.51
C SER A 215 28.10 -16.48 -2.35
N SER A 216 28.02 -15.56 -3.32
CA SER A 216 27.06 -14.45 -3.33
C SER A 216 25.62 -14.93 -3.32
N GLN A 217 24.70 -14.12 -2.79
CA GLN A 217 23.30 -14.50 -2.59
C GLN A 217 22.39 -13.30 -2.90
N LEU A 218 21.39 -13.50 -3.76
CA LEU A 218 20.24 -12.59 -3.90
C LEU A 218 19.01 -13.29 -3.32
N ILE A 219 18.37 -12.68 -2.32
CA ILE A 219 17.27 -13.30 -1.56
C ILE A 219 16.12 -12.29 -1.42
N GLY A 220 14.92 -12.64 -1.89
CA GLY A 220 13.77 -11.75 -1.77
C GLY A 220 13.99 -10.40 -2.46
N CYS A 221 14.63 -10.36 -3.63
CA CYS A 221 14.98 -9.11 -4.31
C CYS A 221 14.08 -8.85 -5.53
N HIS A 222 13.77 -7.58 -5.80
CA HIS A 222 12.89 -7.17 -6.91
C HIS A 222 13.55 -6.14 -7.83
N SER A 223 13.35 -6.29 -9.13
CA SER A 223 13.78 -5.31 -10.14
C SER A 223 12.61 -4.89 -11.04
N ALA A 224 12.35 -3.58 -11.06
CA ALA A 224 11.52 -2.88 -12.03
C ALA A 224 12.38 -1.84 -12.79
N VAL A 225 13.63 -2.20 -13.10
CA VAL A 225 14.55 -1.36 -13.88
C VAL A 225 14.31 -1.59 -15.37
N ASP A 226 14.25 -0.51 -16.15
CA ASP A 226 14.34 -0.52 -17.61
C ASP A 226 15.81 -0.62 -18.02
N VAL A 227 16.24 -1.82 -18.41
CA VAL A 227 17.63 -2.12 -18.80
C VAL A 227 17.80 -1.94 -20.31
N ILE A 228 18.69 -1.05 -20.72
CA ILE A 228 18.90 -0.65 -22.11
C ILE A 228 20.38 -0.86 -22.46
N SER A 229 20.68 -1.85 -23.30
CA SER A 229 22.02 -2.05 -23.86
C SER A 229 22.03 -1.64 -25.33
N THR A 230 22.80 -0.61 -25.66
CA THR A 230 22.94 -0.09 -27.03
C THR A 230 24.20 -0.61 -27.74
N TYR A 231 24.92 -1.56 -27.12
CA TYR A 231 26.06 -2.24 -27.76
C TYR A 231 25.63 -2.87 -29.08
N PRO A 232 26.38 -2.65 -30.18
CA PRO A 232 25.89 -2.95 -31.53
C PRO A 232 25.80 -4.45 -31.85
N GLU A 233 25.12 -4.74 -32.95
CA GLU A 233 25.25 -6.01 -33.67
C GLU A 233 26.70 -6.21 -34.15
N ALA A 234 27.19 -7.45 -34.09
CA ALA A 234 28.54 -7.83 -34.49
C ALA A 234 28.57 -9.20 -35.20
N GLU A 235 29.67 -9.46 -35.91
CA GLU A 235 29.99 -10.78 -36.50
C GLU A 235 30.31 -11.80 -35.38
N ILE A 236 29.88 -13.05 -35.56
CA ILE A 236 29.92 -14.11 -34.52
C ILE A 236 31.36 -14.37 -34.04
N GLY A 237 31.53 -14.45 -32.71
CA GLY A 237 32.84 -14.65 -32.06
C GLY A 237 33.50 -13.35 -31.61
N GLY A 238 32.71 -12.28 -31.43
CA GLY A 238 33.15 -11.03 -30.80
C GLY A 238 32.92 -11.05 -29.28
N HIS A 239 33.21 -9.91 -28.63
CA HIS A 239 32.70 -9.63 -27.29
C HIS A 239 31.20 -9.27 -27.36
N ALA A 240 30.46 -9.54 -26.29
CA ALA A 240 29.04 -9.26 -26.20
C ALA A 240 28.62 -9.05 -24.72
N PRO A 241 27.61 -8.21 -24.45
CA PRO A 241 27.14 -7.99 -23.08
C PRO A 241 26.30 -9.17 -22.57
N THR A 242 26.43 -9.48 -21.28
CA THR A 242 25.59 -10.43 -20.57
C THR A 242 24.54 -9.64 -19.79
N VAL A 243 23.26 -9.74 -20.16
CA VAL A 243 22.21 -8.83 -19.68
C VAL A 243 21.12 -9.55 -18.89
N GLY A 244 20.90 -9.11 -17.65
CA GLY A 244 19.96 -9.72 -16.72
C GLY A 244 18.98 -8.75 -16.07
N GLY A 245 17.73 -9.17 -15.89
CA GLY A 245 16.71 -8.40 -15.17
C GLY A 245 17.07 -8.14 -13.70
N LEU A 246 17.82 -9.04 -13.05
CA LEU A 246 18.44 -8.81 -11.74
C LEU A 246 19.97 -8.88 -11.80
N VAL A 247 20.52 -10.00 -12.28
CA VAL A 247 21.98 -10.26 -12.30
C VAL A 247 22.47 -10.35 -13.73
N GLY A 248 23.46 -9.52 -14.12
CA GLY A 248 24.02 -9.57 -15.47
C GLY A 248 24.70 -10.92 -15.74
N GLN A 249 25.74 -11.21 -14.98
CA GLN A 249 26.48 -12.49 -15.05
C GLN A 249 26.76 -13.07 -13.68
N TRP A 250 26.72 -14.39 -13.58
CA TRP A 250 27.31 -15.15 -12.48
C TRP A 250 28.60 -15.82 -12.96
N GLU A 251 29.64 -15.81 -12.14
CA GLU A 251 30.93 -16.41 -12.45
C GLU A 251 31.51 -17.11 -11.22
N ASN A 252 31.96 -18.35 -11.38
CA ASN A 252 32.58 -19.16 -10.32
C ASN A 252 31.70 -19.25 -9.06
N ALA A 253 30.51 -19.85 -9.22
CA ALA A 253 29.53 -20.01 -8.16
C ALA A 253 30.08 -20.80 -6.96
N GLY A 254 29.94 -20.25 -5.76
CA GLY A 254 30.29 -20.94 -4.52
C GLY A 254 29.19 -21.90 -4.06
N ASN A 255 29.48 -22.78 -3.12
CA ASN A 255 28.53 -23.78 -2.57
C ASN A 255 27.24 -23.19 -1.93
N ALA A 256 27.16 -21.87 -1.76
CA ALA A 256 25.97 -21.16 -1.27
C ALA A 256 25.39 -20.16 -2.30
N ALA A 257 25.92 -20.14 -3.53
CA ALA A 257 25.51 -19.26 -4.62
C ALA A 257 24.04 -19.46 -4.97
N ARG A 258 23.21 -18.44 -4.73
CA ARG A 258 21.79 -18.52 -5.12
C ARG A 258 21.13 -17.20 -5.45
N ILE A 259 20.11 -17.32 -6.29
CA ILE A 259 19.05 -16.32 -6.49
C ILE A 259 17.76 -16.96 -6.04
N GLN A 260 17.13 -16.45 -4.98
CA GLN A 260 15.98 -17.07 -4.33
C GLN A 260 14.89 -16.06 -4.00
N ASP A 261 13.61 -16.44 -4.19
CA ASP A 261 12.44 -15.58 -3.90
C ASP A 261 12.48 -14.22 -4.63
N CYS A 262 13.09 -14.16 -5.82
CA CYS A 262 13.35 -12.92 -6.54
C CYS A 262 12.35 -12.64 -7.68
N ALA A 263 12.14 -11.36 -8.02
CA ALA A 263 11.15 -10.93 -9.01
C ALA A 263 11.70 -9.91 -10.04
N PHE A 264 11.41 -10.10 -11.33
CA PHE A 264 11.61 -9.09 -12.38
C PHE A 264 10.29 -8.65 -13.02
N SER A 265 10.08 -7.34 -13.10
CA SER A 265 8.90 -6.70 -13.70
C SER A 265 9.22 -5.45 -14.51
N GLY A 266 10.50 -5.21 -14.85
CA GLY A 266 10.93 -4.06 -15.65
C GLY A 266 10.84 -4.31 -17.16
N SER A 267 11.79 -3.78 -17.92
CA SER A 267 11.97 -4.10 -19.35
C SER A 267 13.44 -4.29 -19.71
N MET A 268 13.70 -4.95 -20.85
CA MET A 268 15.03 -5.14 -21.41
C MET A 268 15.03 -4.81 -22.90
N GLN A 269 15.89 -3.89 -23.31
CA GLN A 269 16.09 -3.49 -24.70
C GLN A 269 17.59 -3.61 -25.04
N VAL A 270 17.98 -4.74 -25.64
CA VAL A 270 19.37 -5.07 -25.96
C VAL A 270 19.57 -5.07 -27.47
N THR A 271 20.53 -4.28 -27.96
CA THR A 271 20.78 -4.12 -29.39
C THR A 271 21.62 -5.24 -29.98
N SER A 272 22.53 -5.83 -29.19
CA SER A 272 23.48 -6.82 -29.71
C SER A 272 22.81 -8.17 -30.02
N ASN A 273 23.23 -8.76 -31.13
CA ASN A 273 22.84 -10.09 -31.61
C ASN A 273 23.63 -11.25 -30.97
N GLN A 274 24.64 -10.95 -30.15
CA GLN A 274 25.44 -11.95 -29.43
C GLN A 274 25.24 -11.91 -27.91
N ALA A 275 24.40 -10.99 -27.41
CA ALA A 275 24.12 -10.89 -25.99
C ALA A 275 23.33 -12.11 -25.48
N ALA A 276 23.69 -12.59 -24.28
CA ALA A 276 22.83 -13.48 -23.50
C ALA A 276 21.84 -12.64 -22.70
N CYS A 277 20.56 -13.01 -22.75
CA CYS A 277 19.47 -12.24 -22.17
C CYS A 277 18.63 -13.08 -21.21
N GLY A 278 18.57 -12.70 -19.93
CA GLY A 278 17.80 -13.41 -18.91
C GLY A 278 16.94 -12.51 -18.05
N GLY A 279 15.66 -12.83 -17.88
CA GLY A 279 14.78 -12.04 -17.01
C GLY A 279 15.17 -12.08 -15.52
N ILE A 280 15.91 -13.08 -15.05
CA ILE A 280 16.52 -13.09 -13.70
C ILE A 280 18.05 -12.97 -13.77
N LEU A 281 18.72 -13.90 -14.48
CA LEU A 281 20.17 -13.96 -14.65
C LEU A 281 20.52 -14.03 -16.13
N GLY A 282 21.39 -13.15 -16.64
CA GLY A 282 21.79 -13.17 -18.06
C GLY A 282 22.50 -14.47 -18.47
N ALA A 283 23.59 -14.82 -17.79
CA ALA A 283 24.25 -16.13 -17.90
C ALA A 283 25.04 -16.51 -16.63
N CYS A 284 25.22 -17.81 -16.40
CA CYS A 284 26.22 -18.36 -15.48
C CYS A 284 27.40 -18.93 -16.28
N PHE A 285 28.64 -18.65 -15.85
CA PHE A 285 29.86 -19.21 -16.41
C PHE A 285 30.81 -19.66 -15.29
N ASP A 286 30.75 -20.95 -14.94
CA ASP A 286 31.62 -21.55 -13.95
C ASP A 286 32.89 -22.17 -14.55
N PHE A 287 34.01 -22.01 -13.85
CA PHE A 287 35.33 -22.52 -14.24
C PHE A 287 35.85 -23.51 -13.18
N ASP A 288 36.85 -24.31 -13.55
CA ASP A 288 37.56 -25.27 -12.68
C ASP A 288 36.68 -26.28 -11.88
N GLY A 289 35.42 -26.47 -12.28
CA GLY A 289 34.46 -27.37 -11.62
C GLY A 289 33.77 -26.75 -10.40
N ALA A 290 33.44 -25.46 -10.46
CA ALA A 290 32.55 -24.82 -9.50
C ALA A 290 31.10 -25.40 -9.58
N PRO A 291 30.37 -25.45 -8.45
CA PRO A 291 29.09 -26.18 -8.31
C PRO A 291 27.84 -25.57 -8.99
N GLY A 292 27.96 -24.51 -9.80
CA GLY A 292 26.84 -23.86 -10.46
C GLY A 292 25.95 -23.01 -9.54
N VAL A 293 25.22 -22.06 -10.13
CA VAL A 293 24.28 -21.20 -9.39
C VAL A 293 22.95 -21.92 -9.13
N THR A 294 22.41 -21.80 -7.90
CA THR A 294 21.05 -22.26 -7.58
C THR A 294 20.03 -21.14 -7.77
N ILE A 295 19.08 -21.29 -8.69
CA ILE A 295 17.97 -20.34 -8.87
C ILE A 295 16.66 -21.00 -8.41
N ASN A 296 15.99 -20.42 -7.43
CA ASN A 296 14.81 -21.02 -6.82
C ASN A 296 13.66 -20.02 -6.59
N ASN A 297 12.43 -20.44 -6.88
CA ASN A 297 11.21 -19.69 -6.56
C ASN A 297 11.18 -18.25 -7.12
N CYS A 298 11.76 -18.04 -8.31
CA CYS A 298 11.85 -16.72 -8.93
C CYS A 298 10.72 -16.45 -9.93
N LEU A 299 10.36 -15.18 -10.08
CA LEU A 299 9.20 -14.70 -10.82
C LEU A 299 9.61 -13.70 -11.91
N VAL A 300 9.21 -13.91 -13.16
CA VAL A 300 9.25 -12.84 -14.18
C VAL A 300 7.84 -12.53 -14.67
N SER A 301 7.36 -11.32 -14.40
CA SER A 301 5.99 -10.88 -14.69
C SER A 301 5.87 -10.01 -15.94
N THR A 302 6.99 -9.74 -16.62
CA THR A 302 7.09 -8.88 -17.81
C THR A 302 7.40 -9.69 -19.08
N THR A 303 6.74 -9.35 -20.19
CA THR A 303 7.09 -9.84 -21.54
C THR A 303 7.97 -8.84 -22.32
N ALA A 304 8.26 -7.67 -21.74
CA ALA A 304 8.96 -6.55 -22.38
C ALA A 304 10.50 -6.76 -22.40
N ILE A 305 10.92 -7.94 -22.86
CA ILE A 305 12.32 -8.31 -23.06
C ILE A 305 12.54 -8.47 -24.57
N THR A 306 13.51 -7.76 -25.12
CA THR A 306 13.92 -7.80 -26.53
C THR A 306 15.44 -7.74 -26.66
N CYS A 307 16.01 -8.61 -27.50
CA CYS A 307 17.45 -8.68 -27.79
C CYS A 307 17.68 -8.78 -29.30
N GLY A 308 18.88 -8.42 -29.77
CA GLY A 308 19.20 -8.35 -31.21
C GLY A 308 19.06 -9.68 -31.94
N GLU A 309 19.29 -10.79 -31.22
CA GLU A 309 18.84 -12.13 -31.59
C GLU A 309 17.75 -12.57 -30.60
N PRO A 310 16.47 -12.63 -31.01
CA PRO A 310 15.37 -13.06 -30.14
C PRO A 310 15.51 -14.46 -29.55
N ASP A 311 16.21 -15.38 -30.23
CA ASP A 311 16.42 -16.75 -29.73
C ASP A 311 17.38 -16.81 -28.52
N ASN A 312 18.13 -15.73 -28.24
CA ASN A 312 18.97 -15.62 -27.04
C ASN A 312 18.20 -15.22 -25.76
N ILE A 313 16.87 -15.04 -25.84
CA ILE A 313 16.05 -14.59 -24.71
C ILE A 313 15.60 -15.78 -23.85
N THR A 314 15.96 -15.74 -22.57
CA THR A 314 15.43 -16.60 -21.50
C THR A 314 14.62 -15.78 -20.50
N TYR A 315 13.50 -16.32 -20.00
CA TYR A 315 12.76 -15.64 -18.93
C TYR A 315 13.44 -15.72 -17.57
N ILE A 316 14.08 -16.83 -17.22
CA ILE A 316 14.78 -16.98 -15.94
C ILE A 316 16.28 -16.83 -16.16
N ALA A 317 16.92 -17.79 -16.83
CA ALA A 317 18.37 -17.77 -17.00
C ALA A 317 18.90 -18.67 -18.13
N ALA A 318 20.08 -18.32 -18.62
CA ALA A 318 21.05 -19.30 -19.12
C ALA A 318 21.97 -19.74 -17.97
N VAL A 319 22.18 -21.05 -17.80
CA VAL A 319 23.06 -21.64 -16.77
C VAL A 319 23.98 -22.70 -17.37
N ASP A 320 25.12 -22.97 -16.74
CA ASP A 320 26.05 -24.06 -17.07
C ASP A 320 25.49 -25.47 -16.75
N GLU A 321 26.30 -26.51 -16.95
CA GLU A 321 25.90 -27.91 -16.72
C GLU A 321 25.61 -28.27 -15.25
N ASP A 322 26.20 -27.56 -14.29
CA ASP A 322 26.03 -27.82 -12.84
C ASP A 322 24.97 -26.92 -12.19
N GLY A 323 24.62 -25.78 -12.80
CA GLY A 323 23.58 -24.85 -12.36
C GLY A 323 22.18 -25.47 -12.24
N SER A 324 21.42 -25.03 -11.23
CA SER A 324 20.16 -25.66 -10.82
C SER A 324 19.01 -24.65 -10.71
N VAL A 325 18.09 -24.66 -11.69
CA VAL A 325 16.88 -23.81 -11.68
C VAL A 325 15.65 -24.63 -11.30
N THR A 326 14.87 -24.17 -10.31
CA THR A 326 13.69 -24.87 -9.77
C THR A 326 12.59 -23.92 -9.29
N ASN A 327 11.33 -24.38 -9.30
CA ASN A 327 10.15 -23.66 -8.81
C ASN A 327 9.96 -22.25 -9.40
N CYS A 328 10.50 -21.94 -10.58
CA CYS A 328 10.41 -20.58 -11.16
C CYS A 328 9.13 -20.40 -12.00
N TYR A 329 8.73 -19.16 -12.26
CA TYR A 329 7.50 -18.84 -12.99
C TYR A 329 7.67 -17.67 -13.95
N TRP A 330 7.07 -17.77 -15.13
CA TRP A 330 7.30 -16.87 -16.27
C TRP A 330 6.06 -16.70 -17.17
N PRO A 331 6.02 -15.71 -18.09
CA PRO A 331 4.92 -15.52 -19.03
C PRO A 331 4.86 -16.61 -20.11
N ASP A 332 3.67 -16.88 -20.64
CA ASP A 332 3.46 -17.86 -21.71
C ASP A 332 3.40 -17.19 -23.09
N ASP A 333 4.53 -17.14 -23.80
CA ASP A 333 4.63 -16.70 -25.20
C ASP A 333 5.65 -17.51 -26.02
N GLU A 334 5.71 -18.82 -25.77
CA GLU A 334 6.56 -19.82 -26.48
C GLU A 334 8.09 -19.66 -26.35
N ARG A 335 8.58 -18.56 -25.77
CA ARG A 335 10.01 -18.33 -25.49
C ARG A 335 10.59 -19.31 -24.47
N ALA A 336 11.91 -19.50 -24.53
CA ALA A 336 12.66 -20.25 -23.52
C ALA A 336 12.57 -19.54 -22.15
N ALA A 337 12.49 -20.33 -21.09
CA ALA A 337 12.56 -19.85 -19.72
C ALA A 337 13.90 -20.18 -19.06
N VAL A 338 14.40 -21.40 -19.29
CA VAL A 338 15.74 -21.81 -18.85
C VAL A 338 16.46 -22.48 -20.00
N VAL A 339 17.71 -22.10 -20.21
CA VAL A 339 18.65 -22.78 -21.10
C VAL A 339 19.80 -23.33 -20.27
N GLN A 340 20.09 -24.61 -20.42
CA GLN A 340 21.37 -25.18 -20.01
C GLN A 340 22.37 -25.00 -21.16
N LEU A 341 23.56 -24.48 -20.86
CA LEU A 341 24.60 -24.13 -21.80
C LEU A 341 25.55 -25.32 -22.03
N VAL A 342 25.93 -25.51 -23.28
CA VAL A 342 27.08 -26.31 -23.71
C VAL A 342 28.16 -25.32 -24.15
N VAL A 343 29.24 -25.24 -23.38
CA VAL A 343 30.34 -24.30 -23.60
C VAL A 343 31.51 -24.98 -24.30
N ASP A 344 31.89 -24.47 -25.47
CA ASP A 344 33.15 -24.79 -26.13
C ASP A 344 34.22 -23.77 -25.72
N TRP A 345 34.99 -24.12 -24.69
CA TRP A 345 36.08 -23.30 -24.15
C TRP A 345 37.28 -23.15 -25.11
N ASP A 346 37.46 -24.05 -26.08
CA ASP A 346 38.52 -23.94 -27.10
C ASP A 346 38.12 -22.95 -28.21
N GLN A 347 36.83 -22.70 -28.43
CA GLN A 347 36.31 -21.70 -29.38
C GLN A 347 35.82 -20.40 -28.71
N GLY A 348 35.58 -20.40 -27.39
CA GLY A 348 35.02 -19.26 -26.67
C GLY A 348 33.53 -19.04 -26.96
N THR A 349 32.77 -20.11 -27.21
CA THR A 349 31.36 -20.05 -27.62
C THR A 349 30.47 -20.92 -26.75
N ALA A 350 29.31 -20.40 -26.33
CA ALA A 350 28.27 -21.17 -25.65
C ALA A 350 27.04 -21.37 -26.56
N SER A 351 26.28 -22.44 -26.33
CA SER A 351 25.04 -22.76 -27.06
C SER A 351 24.07 -23.53 -26.18
N ALA A 352 22.77 -23.53 -26.48
CA ALA A 352 21.78 -24.30 -25.71
C ALA A 352 21.94 -25.82 -25.91
N ASP A 353 21.86 -26.62 -24.86
CA ASP A 353 21.71 -28.09 -24.99
C ASP A 353 20.32 -28.40 -25.59
N PRO A 354 20.24 -28.99 -26.81
CA PRO A 354 18.96 -29.36 -27.42
C PRO A 354 18.23 -30.52 -26.71
N ASN A 355 18.82 -31.09 -25.66
CA ASN A 355 18.24 -32.17 -24.85
C ASN A 355 17.70 -31.69 -23.49
N PHE A 356 17.91 -30.43 -23.11
CA PHE A 356 17.53 -29.91 -21.79
C PHE A 356 16.00 -29.76 -21.63
N ASP A 357 15.44 -30.36 -20.58
CA ASP A 357 14.03 -30.27 -20.25
C ASP A 357 13.77 -29.14 -19.23
N GLN A 358 13.47 -27.93 -19.73
CA GLN A 358 13.13 -26.79 -18.89
C GLN A 358 11.84 -26.97 -18.05
N THR A 359 11.02 -28.01 -18.29
CA THR A 359 9.80 -28.23 -17.49
C THR A 359 10.08 -28.70 -16.07
N GLN A 360 11.31 -29.15 -15.77
CA GLN A 360 11.76 -29.41 -14.40
C GLN A 360 11.99 -28.11 -13.59
N CYS A 361 12.20 -26.98 -14.28
CA CYS A 361 12.61 -25.73 -13.66
C CYS A 361 11.46 -24.91 -13.08
N GLY A 362 10.21 -25.22 -13.45
CA GLY A 362 9.05 -24.43 -13.06
C GLY A 362 7.89 -24.50 -14.05
N SER A 363 7.10 -23.44 -14.14
CA SER A 363 5.97 -23.39 -15.08
C SER A 363 5.57 -21.98 -15.49
N ALA A 364 5.17 -21.80 -16.75
CA ALA A 364 4.53 -20.55 -17.19
C ALA A 364 3.19 -20.31 -16.47
N PHE A 365 2.73 -19.05 -16.38
CA PHE A 365 1.48 -18.69 -15.69
C PHE A 365 0.18 -19.12 -16.40
N VAL A 366 0.25 -19.79 -17.55
CA VAL A 366 -0.92 -20.03 -18.40
C VAL A 366 -2.04 -20.79 -17.67
N GLY A 367 -3.19 -20.13 -17.53
CA GLY A 367 -4.37 -20.67 -16.85
C GLY A 367 -4.34 -20.61 -15.32
N LEU A 368 -3.26 -20.14 -14.69
CA LEU A 368 -3.21 -19.91 -13.25
C LEU A 368 -4.01 -18.65 -12.87
N SER A 369 -4.64 -18.66 -11.69
CA SER A 369 -5.11 -17.41 -11.07
C SER A 369 -3.97 -16.70 -10.33
N ALA A 370 -4.15 -15.42 -10.04
CA ALA A 370 -3.33 -14.65 -9.11
C ALA A 370 -3.11 -15.42 -7.79
N ASP A 371 -4.20 -15.82 -7.13
CA ASP A 371 -4.16 -16.56 -5.88
C ASP A 371 -3.41 -17.89 -6.02
N GLU A 372 -3.58 -18.62 -7.12
CA GLU A 372 -2.89 -19.90 -7.32
C GLU A 372 -1.37 -19.70 -7.46
N LEU A 373 -0.95 -18.69 -8.23
CA LEU A 373 0.47 -18.34 -8.36
C LEU A 373 1.06 -17.91 -7.01
N ILE A 374 0.37 -17.06 -6.25
CA ILE A 374 0.81 -16.60 -4.92
C ILE A 374 0.89 -17.77 -3.92
N ASN A 375 -0.06 -18.71 -3.96
CA ASN A 375 0.00 -19.92 -3.14
C ASN A 375 1.16 -20.85 -3.54
N ARG A 376 1.45 -21.00 -4.84
CA ARG A 376 2.60 -21.78 -5.34
C ARG A 376 3.94 -21.16 -4.92
N LEU A 377 4.09 -19.85 -5.09
CA LEU A 377 5.28 -19.10 -4.66
C LEU A 377 5.50 -19.24 -3.14
N ASN A 378 4.47 -19.03 -2.30
CA ASN A 378 4.60 -19.19 -0.86
C ASN A 378 4.83 -20.64 -0.40
N ALA A 379 4.45 -21.65 -1.19
CA ALA A 379 4.72 -23.07 -0.87
C ALA A 379 6.21 -23.45 -1.01
N HIS A 380 7.02 -22.61 -1.66
CA HIS A 380 8.44 -22.82 -1.90
C HIS A 380 9.34 -21.70 -1.34
N ALA A 381 8.75 -20.66 -0.75
CA ALA A 381 9.48 -19.50 -0.28
C ALA A 381 10.31 -19.74 0.99
N THR A 382 11.37 -18.96 1.13
CA THR A 382 12.13 -18.79 2.38
C THR A 382 11.20 -18.27 3.47
N ALA A 383 11.27 -18.83 4.68
CA ALA A 383 10.35 -18.54 5.77
C ALA A 383 10.54 -17.12 6.34
N ASN A 384 9.69 -16.18 5.91
CA ASN A 384 9.56 -14.84 6.48
C ASN A 384 8.97 -14.90 7.91
N GLN A 385 9.50 -14.09 8.84
CA GLN A 385 8.95 -13.97 10.20
C GLN A 385 7.71 -13.07 10.26
N ASN A 386 7.52 -12.19 9.26
CA ASN A 386 6.45 -11.21 9.21
C ASN A 386 5.17 -11.71 8.53
N GLY A 387 5.14 -12.97 8.05
CA GLY A 387 3.98 -13.58 7.38
C GLY A 387 4.37 -14.33 6.11
N PRO A 388 3.56 -14.28 5.03
CA PRO A 388 3.99 -14.79 3.73
C PRO A 388 5.17 -13.98 3.18
N THR A 389 5.93 -14.57 2.25
CA THR A 389 7.02 -13.87 1.55
C THR A 389 6.49 -13.16 0.30
N TRP A 390 5.46 -13.76 -0.32
CA TRP A 390 4.77 -13.23 -1.49
C TRP A 390 3.34 -12.81 -1.12
N CYS A 391 3.00 -11.54 -1.36
CA CYS A 391 1.71 -10.94 -1.09
C CYS A 391 0.91 -10.70 -2.38
N THR A 392 -0.41 -10.57 -2.25
CA THR A 392 -1.27 -10.07 -3.33
C THR A 392 -1.10 -8.56 -3.45
N GLY A 393 -0.53 -8.08 -4.55
CA GLY A 393 -0.41 -6.65 -4.81
C GLY A 393 -1.73 -6.00 -5.22
N ILE A 394 -1.78 -4.67 -5.27
CA ILE A 394 -2.95 -3.85 -5.65
C ILE A 394 -3.56 -4.21 -7.01
N ASN A 395 -2.75 -4.74 -7.93
CA ASN A 395 -3.17 -5.19 -9.26
C ASN A 395 -3.48 -6.71 -9.31
N GLY A 396 -3.50 -7.40 -8.18
CA GLY A 396 -3.66 -8.86 -8.07
C GLY A 396 -2.40 -9.68 -8.37
N HIS A 397 -1.35 -9.08 -8.93
CA HIS A 397 -0.09 -9.78 -9.20
C HIS A 397 0.71 -10.03 -7.90
N PRO A 398 1.60 -11.06 -7.84
CA PRO A 398 2.47 -11.27 -6.70
C PRO A 398 3.46 -10.10 -6.53
N VAL A 399 3.64 -9.67 -5.29
CA VAL A 399 4.67 -8.71 -4.86
C VAL A 399 5.36 -9.25 -3.61
N LEU A 400 6.55 -8.76 -3.28
CA LEU A 400 7.26 -9.18 -2.07
C LEU A 400 6.75 -8.43 -0.83
N TRP A 401 6.80 -9.09 0.33
CA TRP A 401 6.15 -8.63 1.57
C TRP A 401 6.52 -7.22 2.05
N TYR A 402 7.71 -6.71 1.69
CA TYR A 402 8.21 -5.39 2.07
C TYR A 402 7.81 -4.28 1.08
N GLN A 403 7.20 -4.61 -0.05
CA GLN A 403 6.67 -3.66 -1.04
C GLN A 403 5.30 -3.13 -0.57
N THR A 404 5.30 -2.49 0.59
CA THR A 404 4.09 -2.16 1.36
C THR A 404 3.19 -1.13 0.66
N ASP A 405 3.77 -0.30 -0.19
CA ASP A 405 3.15 0.62 -1.15
C ASP A 405 2.45 -0.09 -2.33
N GLN A 406 2.80 -1.35 -2.60
CA GLN A 406 2.18 -2.18 -3.64
C GLN A 406 1.18 -3.21 -3.07
N ILE A 407 1.05 -3.33 -1.75
CA ILE A 407 0.15 -4.27 -1.07
C ILE A 407 -1.09 -3.52 -0.54
N PRO A 408 -2.34 -3.99 -0.78
CA PRO A 408 -3.55 -3.39 -0.20
C PRO A 408 -3.54 -3.41 1.34
N ALA A 409 -4.09 -2.37 1.96
CA ALA A 409 -4.32 -2.36 3.41
C ALA A 409 -5.41 -3.38 3.84
N ASP A 410 -5.34 -3.86 5.09
CA ASP A 410 -6.39 -4.66 5.72
C ASP A 410 -7.54 -3.78 6.21
N TYR A 411 -8.70 -3.95 5.57
CA TYR A 411 -9.95 -3.24 5.90
C TYR A 411 -10.89 -4.03 6.82
N ALA A 412 -10.52 -5.21 7.33
CA ALA A 412 -11.40 -6.04 8.15
C ALA A 412 -11.98 -5.30 9.39
N ALA A 413 -11.20 -4.39 9.99
CA ALA A 413 -11.67 -3.52 11.07
C ALA A 413 -12.70 -2.48 10.60
N VAL A 414 -12.50 -1.88 9.42
CA VAL A 414 -13.46 -0.94 8.80
C VAL A 414 -14.75 -1.68 8.42
N ASP A 415 -14.65 -2.87 7.84
CA ASP A 415 -15.81 -3.69 7.50
C ASP A 415 -16.59 -4.13 8.75
N ALA A 416 -15.91 -4.50 9.82
CA ALA A 416 -16.55 -4.76 11.12
C ALA A 416 -17.26 -3.50 11.65
N ALA A 417 -16.59 -2.34 11.68
CA ALA A 417 -17.18 -1.09 12.14
C ALA A 417 -18.41 -0.68 11.31
N LEU A 418 -18.37 -0.84 9.99
CA LEU A 418 -19.50 -0.59 9.09
C LEU A 418 -20.73 -1.46 9.40
N THR A 419 -20.56 -2.70 9.87
CA THR A 419 -21.71 -3.53 10.30
C THR A 419 -22.40 -3.04 11.58
N THR A 420 -21.79 -2.12 12.33
CA THR A 420 -22.39 -1.53 13.54
C THR A 420 -23.32 -0.34 13.24
N VAL A 421 -23.23 0.23 12.03
CA VAL A 421 -24.01 1.40 11.60
C VAL A 421 -25.50 1.03 11.50
N PRO A 422 -26.42 1.72 12.22
CA PRO A 422 -27.85 1.45 12.11
C PRO A 422 -28.38 1.75 10.71
N SER A 423 -29.16 0.82 10.14
CA SER A 423 -29.80 0.98 8.82
C SER A 423 -30.95 1.99 8.79
N ASP A 424 -31.41 2.45 9.95
CA ASP A 424 -32.33 3.56 10.12
C ASP A 424 -31.78 4.54 11.16
N LEU A 425 -31.46 5.75 10.72
CA LEU A 425 -30.96 6.84 11.56
C LEU A 425 -32.07 7.84 11.95
N SER A 426 -33.31 7.64 11.51
CA SER A 426 -34.44 8.52 11.87
C SER A 426 -34.78 8.59 13.37
N PRO A 427 -34.45 7.60 14.25
CA PRO A 427 -34.62 7.74 15.70
C PRO A 427 -33.60 8.67 16.40
N TYR A 428 -32.64 9.25 15.66
CA TYR A 428 -31.47 9.96 16.21
C TYR A 428 -31.44 11.44 15.82
N THR A 429 -30.66 12.24 16.56
CA THR A 429 -30.48 13.66 16.26
C THR A 429 -29.76 13.85 14.93
N ALA A 430 -30.20 14.83 14.14
CA ALA A 430 -29.64 15.08 12.80
C ALA A 430 -28.11 15.28 12.81
N ALA A 431 -27.56 15.90 13.86
CA ALA A 431 -26.12 16.10 14.01
C ALA A 431 -25.34 14.79 14.27
N SER A 432 -25.84 13.89 15.11
CA SER A 432 -25.16 12.61 15.38
C SER A 432 -25.32 11.63 14.21
N ALA A 433 -26.49 11.63 13.56
CA ALA A 433 -26.69 10.92 12.30
C ALA A 433 -25.78 11.46 11.17
N GLN A 434 -25.57 12.77 11.09
CA GLN A 434 -24.63 13.36 10.12
C GLN A 434 -23.19 12.90 10.38
N ALA A 435 -22.72 12.92 11.63
CA ALA A 435 -21.37 12.47 11.98
C ALA A 435 -21.09 11.01 11.57
N VAL A 436 -22.09 10.11 11.71
CA VAL A 436 -21.98 8.73 11.21
C VAL A 436 -21.89 8.69 9.69
N ASN A 437 -22.74 9.43 8.97
CA ASN A 437 -22.67 9.49 7.51
C ASN A 437 -21.34 10.07 6.99
N GLU A 438 -20.77 11.06 7.68
CA GLU A 438 -19.47 11.65 7.36
C GLU A 438 -18.32 10.65 7.60
N ALA A 439 -18.31 9.95 8.74
CA ALA A 439 -17.31 8.90 9.02
C ALA A 439 -17.37 7.74 8.02
N VAL A 440 -18.57 7.33 7.59
CA VAL A 440 -18.77 6.30 6.56
C VAL A 440 -18.35 6.80 5.17
N ALA A 441 -18.65 8.07 4.83
CA ALA A 441 -18.26 8.66 3.55
C ALA A 441 -16.75 8.96 3.44
N ALA A 442 -16.04 9.06 4.57
CA ALA A 442 -14.60 9.26 4.64
C ALA A 442 -13.78 7.97 4.39
N VAL A 443 -14.43 6.80 4.21
CA VAL A 443 -13.73 5.53 3.97
C VAL A 443 -13.11 5.48 2.58
N ASP A 444 -11.82 5.80 2.49
CA ASP A 444 -10.99 5.49 1.33
C ASP A 444 -10.66 3.99 1.29
N ARG A 445 -10.92 3.31 0.17
CA ARG A 445 -10.62 1.89 -0.09
C ARG A 445 -9.40 1.68 -0.99
N THR A 446 -8.65 2.74 -1.30
CA THR A 446 -7.48 2.71 -2.18
C THR A 446 -6.15 2.70 -1.43
N LEU A 447 -6.16 2.63 -0.08
CA LEU A 447 -4.95 2.69 0.72
C LEU A 447 -4.19 1.36 0.72
N THR A 448 -2.88 1.51 0.82
CA THR A 448 -1.86 0.47 0.82
C THR A 448 -1.35 0.20 2.23
N SER A 449 -0.64 -0.92 2.43
CA SER A 449 -0.33 -1.44 3.76
C SER A 449 0.67 -0.59 4.57
N ASP A 450 1.46 0.25 3.90
CA ASP A 450 2.23 1.33 4.51
C ASP A 450 1.34 2.37 5.24
N ARG A 451 0.12 2.60 4.72
CA ARG A 451 -0.89 3.53 5.27
C ARG A 451 -1.93 2.84 6.15
N GLN A 452 -1.65 1.63 6.66
CA GLN A 452 -2.56 0.86 7.53
C GLN A 452 -3.02 1.64 8.78
N GLY A 453 -2.20 2.56 9.30
CA GLY A 453 -2.57 3.42 10.43
C GLY A 453 -3.78 4.31 10.16
N GLU A 454 -3.95 4.80 8.91
CA GLU A 454 -5.11 5.58 8.50
C GLU A 454 -6.36 4.69 8.36
N VAL A 455 -6.20 3.45 7.90
CA VAL A 455 -7.31 2.47 7.83
C VAL A 455 -7.83 2.11 9.22
N ILE A 456 -6.94 1.97 10.20
CA ILE A 456 -7.30 1.81 11.61
C ILE A 456 -8.02 3.06 12.14
N ALA A 457 -7.55 4.26 11.78
CA ALA A 457 -8.20 5.52 12.17
C ALA A 457 -9.61 5.66 11.56
N MET A 458 -9.82 5.24 10.31
CA MET A 458 -11.15 5.22 9.65
C MET A 458 -12.11 4.26 10.37
N ALA A 459 -11.67 3.06 10.74
CA ALA A 459 -12.48 2.14 11.53
C ALA A 459 -12.87 2.77 12.88
N GLN A 460 -11.90 3.34 13.59
CA GLN A 460 -12.11 3.95 14.90
C GLN A 460 -13.03 5.19 14.83
N ALA A 461 -13.00 5.96 13.74
CA ALA A 461 -13.90 7.08 13.50
C ALA A 461 -15.36 6.64 13.34
N ILE A 462 -15.62 5.55 12.62
CA ILE A 462 -16.97 4.97 12.47
C ILE A 462 -17.49 4.48 13.83
N GLU A 463 -16.68 3.70 14.57
CA GLU A 463 -17.04 3.22 15.91
C GLU A 463 -17.39 4.37 16.87
N ASN A 464 -16.57 5.42 16.89
CA ASN A 464 -16.81 6.59 17.73
C ASN A 464 -18.08 7.35 17.31
N ALA A 465 -18.34 7.51 16.01
CA ALA A 465 -19.55 8.17 15.53
C ALA A 465 -20.82 7.36 15.87
N VAL A 466 -20.78 6.03 15.72
CA VAL A 466 -21.88 5.13 16.09
C VAL A 466 -22.10 5.11 17.61
N ALA A 467 -21.04 5.14 18.42
CA ALA A 467 -21.13 5.25 19.87
C ALA A 467 -21.67 6.61 20.35
N ALA A 468 -21.47 7.67 19.56
CA ALA A 468 -21.96 9.03 19.81
C ALA A 468 -23.39 9.30 19.31
N LEU A 469 -24.10 8.29 18.78
CA LEU A 469 -25.47 8.42 18.29
C LEU A 469 -26.47 8.77 19.41
N GLU A 470 -26.94 10.03 19.41
CA GLU A 470 -27.92 10.51 20.38
C GLU A 470 -29.35 10.30 19.87
N LYS A 471 -30.17 9.54 20.60
CA LYS A 471 -31.59 9.37 20.27
C LYS A 471 -32.38 10.66 20.48
N LEU A 472 -33.42 10.88 19.69
CA LEU A 472 -34.38 11.97 19.89
C LEU A 472 -35.11 11.86 21.24
N ALA A 473 -35.49 13.00 21.82
CA ALA A 473 -36.34 13.08 23.00
C ALA A 473 -37.79 12.66 22.69
N ASP A 474 -38.47 12.01 23.64
CA ASP A 474 -39.86 11.60 23.50
C ASP A 474 -40.79 12.80 23.65
N CYS A 475 -41.30 13.28 22.52
CA CYS A 475 -42.25 14.39 22.43
C CYS A 475 -43.73 13.93 22.44
N SER A 476 -44.04 12.66 22.70
CA SER A 476 -45.42 12.13 22.62
C SER A 476 -46.38 12.83 23.60
N ALA A 477 -45.96 13.05 24.84
CA ALA A 477 -46.74 13.79 25.85
C ALA A 477 -46.94 15.27 25.47
N LEU A 478 -45.87 15.93 24.99
CA LEU A 478 -45.91 17.31 24.52
C LEU A 478 -46.86 17.48 23.34
N ASN A 479 -46.80 16.59 22.36
CA ASN A 479 -47.69 16.58 21.20
C ASN A 479 -49.16 16.36 21.61
N ALA A 480 -49.43 15.44 22.55
CA ALA A 480 -50.78 15.26 23.09
C ALA A 480 -51.30 16.49 23.84
N ALA A 481 -50.44 17.25 24.54
CA ALA A 481 -50.81 18.52 25.16
C ALA A 481 -51.09 19.62 24.11
N ILE A 482 -50.28 19.70 23.04
CA ILE A 482 -50.50 20.59 21.89
C ILE A 482 -51.85 20.31 21.20
N GLU A 483 -52.23 19.04 21.04
CA GLU A 483 -53.54 18.64 20.49
C GLU A 483 -54.71 19.06 21.40
N LYS A 484 -54.63 18.80 22.72
CA LYS A 484 -55.63 19.28 23.70
C LYS A 484 -55.82 20.80 23.59
N ALA A 485 -54.71 21.55 23.55
CA ALA A 485 -54.73 23.01 23.48
C ALA A 485 -55.28 23.55 22.15
N GLY A 486 -55.06 22.84 21.05
CA GLY A 486 -55.68 23.14 19.76
C GLY A 486 -57.19 22.89 19.71
N ALA A 487 -57.74 22.09 20.62
CA ALA A 487 -59.13 21.63 20.59
C ALA A 487 -60.12 22.44 21.46
N ILE A 488 -59.67 23.47 22.20
CA ILE A 488 -60.54 24.23 23.10
C ILE A 488 -61.52 25.16 22.36
N ASP A 489 -62.74 25.34 22.90
CA ASP A 489 -63.63 26.42 22.46
C ASP A 489 -63.18 27.76 23.04
N ARG A 490 -62.37 28.47 22.25
CA ARG A 490 -61.81 29.79 22.59
C ARG A 490 -62.86 30.88 22.80
N THR A 491 -64.13 30.68 22.41
CA THR A 491 -65.18 31.69 22.66
C THR A 491 -65.52 31.80 24.15
N LEU A 492 -65.27 30.75 24.93
CA LEU A 492 -65.68 30.62 26.32
C LEU A 492 -64.73 31.28 27.34
N TYR A 493 -63.51 31.68 26.94
CA TYR A 493 -62.41 32.02 27.88
C TYR A 493 -61.89 33.45 27.77
N THR A 494 -61.37 34.03 28.85
CA THR A 494 -60.90 35.42 28.89
C THR A 494 -59.71 35.64 27.96
N ASP A 495 -59.67 36.80 27.30
CA ASP A 495 -58.64 37.11 26.30
C ASP A 495 -57.21 37.10 26.90
N GLY A 496 -57.09 37.38 28.21
CA GLY A 496 -55.83 37.29 28.95
C GLY A 496 -55.37 35.87 29.26
N SER A 497 -56.28 34.95 29.64
CA SER A 497 -55.92 33.54 29.87
C SER A 497 -55.63 32.81 28.54
N LEU A 498 -56.33 33.18 27.46
CA LEU A 498 -56.01 32.71 26.11
C LEU A 498 -54.63 33.18 25.63
N ALA A 499 -54.21 34.41 25.93
CA ALA A 499 -52.88 34.90 25.54
C ALA A 499 -51.74 34.15 26.25
N ALA A 500 -51.93 33.76 27.52
CA ALA A 500 -50.97 32.92 28.25
C ALA A 500 -50.90 31.50 27.64
N LEU A 501 -52.04 30.92 27.27
CA LEU A 501 -52.09 29.64 26.57
C LEU A 501 -51.41 29.70 25.19
N ASP A 502 -51.62 30.75 24.41
CA ASP A 502 -51.01 30.92 23.09
C ASP A 502 -49.48 30.98 23.20
N GLN A 503 -48.94 31.69 24.20
CA GLN A 503 -47.51 31.74 24.47
C GLN A 503 -46.93 30.36 24.84
N ALA A 504 -47.63 29.61 25.72
CA ALA A 504 -47.21 28.25 26.08
C ALA A 504 -47.29 27.28 24.89
N LEU A 505 -48.32 27.42 24.04
CA LEU A 505 -48.55 26.60 22.85
C LEU A 505 -47.51 26.86 21.75
N GLU A 506 -47.05 28.10 21.58
CA GLU A 506 -45.98 28.44 20.65
C GLU A 506 -44.62 27.89 21.12
N ALA A 507 -44.30 28.02 22.42
CA ALA A 507 -43.11 27.43 23.01
C ALA A 507 -43.12 25.89 22.91
N ALA A 508 -44.26 25.25 23.17
CA ALA A 508 -44.44 23.80 23.04
C ALA A 508 -44.22 23.31 21.61
N ARG A 509 -44.80 23.99 20.61
CA ARG A 509 -44.61 23.68 19.17
C ARG A 509 -43.17 23.89 18.69
N ALA A 510 -42.49 24.91 19.20
CA ALA A 510 -41.06 25.10 18.94
C ALA A 510 -40.25 23.92 19.49
N GLY A 511 -40.46 23.52 20.74
CA GLY A 511 -39.79 22.37 21.34
C GLY A 511 -40.04 21.05 20.60
N SER A 512 -41.30 20.73 20.26
CA SER A 512 -41.65 19.45 19.63
C SER A 512 -41.15 19.29 18.19
N THR A 513 -40.66 20.35 17.57
CA THR A 513 -40.08 20.34 16.21
C THR A 513 -38.57 20.61 16.17
N ALA A 514 -37.95 20.93 17.31
CA ALA A 514 -36.55 21.36 17.36
C ALA A 514 -35.49 20.23 17.34
N GLY A 515 -35.90 18.98 17.16
CA GLY A 515 -35.00 17.84 16.95
C GLY A 515 -34.06 17.54 18.12
N TRP A 516 -34.45 17.88 19.35
CA TRP A 516 -33.63 17.72 20.54
C TRP A 516 -33.40 16.24 20.86
N GLY A 517 -32.17 15.92 21.28
CA GLY A 517 -31.83 14.59 21.77
C GLY A 517 -32.28 14.34 23.21
N ALA A 518 -32.22 13.08 23.61
CA ALA A 518 -32.70 12.58 24.90
C ALA A 518 -32.01 13.24 26.11
N SER A 519 -30.82 13.85 25.93
CA SER A 519 -30.18 14.70 26.95
C SER A 519 -31.05 15.87 27.42
N ARG A 520 -32.02 16.29 26.60
CA ARG A 520 -32.94 17.41 26.86
C ARG A 520 -34.38 17.00 27.13
N GLN A 521 -34.64 15.74 27.52
CA GLN A 521 -35.99 15.28 27.87
C GLN A 521 -36.65 16.17 28.93
N SER A 522 -35.89 16.64 29.93
CA SER A 522 -36.38 17.56 30.97
C SER A 522 -36.98 18.86 30.42
N ASP A 523 -36.51 19.33 29.27
CA ASP A 523 -36.98 20.56 28.65
C ASP A 523 -38.31 20.31 27.92
N ILE A 524 -38.47 19.13 27.30
CA ILE A 524 -39.73 18.65 26.72
C ILE A 524 -40.78 18.43 27.82
N ASP A 525 -40.39 17.83 28.94
CA ASP A 525 -41.25 17.61 30.10
C ASP A 525 -41.70 18.96 30.72
N ALA A 526 -40.77 19.93 30.83
CA ALA A 526 -41.07 21.28 31.32
C ALA A 526 -42.00 22.08 30.38
N LEU A 527 -41.80 21.98 29.06
CA LEU A 527 -42.73 22.56 28.07
C LEU A 527 -44.11 21.91 28.14
N THR A 528 -44.19 20.59 28.40
CA THR A 528 -45.46 19.87 28.57
C THR A 528 -46.18 20.36 29.82
N ALA A 529 -45.47 20.46 30.95
CA ALA A 529 -46.01 20.96 32.21
C ALA A 529 -46.52 22.41 32.09
N ALA A 530 -45.74 23.30 31.46
CA ALA A 530 -46.15 24.69 31.25
C ALA A 530 -47.41 24.82 30.37
N LEU A 531 -47.60 23.93 29.39
CA LEU A 531 -48.80 23.90 28.55
C LEU A 531 -50.03 23.33 29.29
N ASP A 532 -49.88 22.23 30.04
CA ASP A 532 -50.97 21.68 30.86
C ASP A 532 -51.33 22.65 32.02
N GLU A 533 -50.39 23.41 32.60
CA GLU A 533 -50.66 24.50 33.55
C GLU A 533 -51.42 25.67 32.90
N ALA A 534 -51.01 26.11 31.70
CA ALA A 534 -51.73 27.16 30.98
C ALA A 534 -53.16 26.75 30.59
N LEU A 535 -53.39 25.46 30.30
CA LEU A 535 -54.73 24.90 30.11
C LEU A 535 -55.56 24.88 31.41
N ALA A 536 -54.95 24.55 32.54
CA ALA A 536 -55.60 24.59 33.84
C ALA A 536 -55.93 26.02 34.32
N ALA A 537 -55.17 27.02 33.87
CA ALA A 537 -55.34 28.43 34.21
C ALA A 537 -56.40 29.17 33.34
N LEU A 538 -57.13 28.48 32.47
CA LEU A 538 -58.13 29.09 31.59
C LEU A 538 -59.37 29.61 32.36
N GLU A 539 -59.56 30.93 32.37
CA GLU A 539 -60.69 31.58 33.02
C GLU A 539 -61.89 31.70 32.06
N ARG A 540 -63.11 31.32 32.47
CA ARG A 540 -64.29 31.53 31.63
C ARG A 540 -64.73 33.01 31.59
N LYS A 541 -65.21 33.48 30.43
CA LYS A 541 -65.90 34.77 30.31
C LYS A 541 -67.15 34.76 31.23
N PRO A 542 -67.46 35.87 31.94
CA PRO A 542 -68.54 35.87 32.93
C PRO A 542 -69.91 35.67 32.28
N GLU A 543 -70.67 34.68 32.76
CA GLU A 543 -72.03 34.43 32.30
C GLU A 543 -72.97 35.56 32.75
N MET A 544 -73.58 36.24 31.78
CA MET A 544 -74.62 37.24 32.06
C MET A 544 -75.88 36.55 32.60
N PRO A 545 -76.44 36.99 33.74
CA PRO A 545 -77.62 36.35 34.33
C PRO A 545 -78.85 36.54 33.43
N GLN A 546 -79.48 35.44 33.04
CA GLN A 546 -80.76 35.48 32.32
C GLN A 546 -81.83 36.11 33.22
N LYS A 547 -82.57 37.07 32.64
CA LYS A 547 -83.67 37.78 33.31
C LYS A 547 -85.00 37.25 32.76
N PRO A 548 -85.99 36.93 33.62
CA PRO A 548 -87.24 36.32 33.15
C PRO A 548 -88.07 37.31 32.31
N VAL A 549 -88.82 36.76 31.37
CA VAL A 549 -89.78 37.48 30.51
C VAL A 549 -91.11 36.76 30.60
N ASP A 550 -92.17 37.52 30.84
CA ASP A 550 -93.56 37.06 30.79
C ASP A 550 -94.36 37.89 29.77
N GLU A 551 -95.55 37.44 29.39
CA GLU A 551 -96.35 37.92 28.24
C GLU A 551 -96.56 39.47 28.15
N ASN A 552 -96.83 40.12 27.00
CA ASN A 552 -97.79 39.74 25.95
C ASN A 552 -97.69 40.60 24.65
N LYS A 553 -97.95 39.98 23.48
CA LYS A 553 -98.51 40.52 22.20
C LYS A 553 -98.07 41.84 21.53
N SER A 554 -97.61 41.67 20.28
CA SER A 554 -98.06 42.40 19.05
C SER A 554 -97.52 43.84 18.80
N THR A 555 -97.19 44.31 17.58
CA THR A 555 -97.36 43.74 16.21
C THR A 555 -96.35 44.32 15.19
N ALA A 556 -95.92 43.48 14.23
CA ALA A 556 -95.58 43.79 12.82
C ALA A 556 -94.53 44.86 12.38
N LYS A 557 -93.63 44.36 11.52
CA LYS A 557 -93.12 44.91 10.23
C LYS A 557 -91.81 45.75 10.12
N ASP A 558 -90.91 45.12 9.35
CA ASP A 558 -90.18 45.65 8.17
C ASP A 558 -88.97 46.61 8.30
N LYS A 559 -87.87 46.14 7.69
CA LYS A 559 -86.71 46.84 7.07
C LYS A 559 -85.47 47.24 7.89
N LEU A 560 -84.35 46.65 7.45
CA LEU A 560 -82.95 47.14 7.43
C LEU A 560 -82.83 48.53 6.74
N PRO A 561 -81.68 49.27 6.79
CA PRO A 561 -80.32 48.78 7.10
C PRO A 561 -79.44 49.68 8.03
N GLY A 562 -78.25 49.16 8.37
CA GLY A 562 -76.99 49.93 8.40
C GLY A 562 -75.98 49.21 7.48
N THR A 563 -75.09 49.82 6.68
CA THR A 563 -74.21 51.00 6.79
C THR A 563 -73.00 50.80 7.73
N GLY A 564 -71.77 50.63 7.24
CA GLY A 564 -71.35 50.39 5.84
C GLY A 564 -69.84 50.54 5.60
N ASP A 565 -69.27 49.65 4.77
CA ASP A 565 -67.87 49.68 4.31
C ASP A 565 -67.70 50.41 2.95
N PRO A 566 -66.56 51.08 2.73
CA PRO A 566 -65.89 51.24 1.43
C PRO A 566 -64.79 50.16 1.26
N ALA A 567 -64.79 49.33 0.20
CA ALA A 567 -64.14 49.59 -1.10
C ALA A 567 -62.60 49.74 -1.02
N LEU A 568 -61.73 49.10 -1.83
CA LEU A 568 -61.81 48.12 -2.95
C LEU A 568 -60.36 47.53 -3.14
N ALA A 569 -59.96 46.56 -4.00
CA ALA A 569 -60.55 45.81 -5.12
C ALA A 569 -59.74 44.52 -5.48
N ALA A 570 -60.31 43.64 -6.31
CA ALA A 570 -59.79 43.08 -7.60
C ALA A 570 -58.28 42.71 -7.80
N LEU A 571 -57.85 41.63 -8.51
CA LEU A 571 -58.51 40.53 -9.27
C LEU A 571 -57.46 39.44 -9.74
N VAL A 572 -57.86 38.18 -10.02
CA VAL A 572 -57.20 37.16 -10.93
C VAL A 572 -55.79 36.60 -10.47
N SER A 573 -55.28 35.38 -10.71
CA SER A 573 -55.66 33.99 -11.14
C SER A 573 -54.58 33.02 -10.60
N THR A 574 -54.73 31.74 -10.24
CA THR A 574 -55.21 30.49 -10.92
C THR A 574 -54.43 29.96 -12.16
N THR A 575 -53.67 28.87 -11.91
CA THR A 575 -53.58 27.58 -12.68
C THR A 575 -52.76 27.37 -13.97
N VAL A 576 -51.80 26.41 -13.87
CA VAL A 576 -51.58 25.18 -14.69
C VAL A 576 -50.78 25.21 -16.04
N ALA A 577 -49.67 24.44 -16.00
CA ALA A 577 -49.01 23.57 -17.00
C ALA A 577 -48.92 23.87 -18.53
N GLY A 578 -47.74 23.56 -19.09
CA GLY A 578 -47.45 23.37 -20.52
C GLY A 578 -46.08 22.66 -20.70
N ALA A 579 -45.82 21.95 -21.82
CA ALA A 579 -44.68 21.03 -21.93
C ALA A 579 -43.97 21.01 -23.32
N GLY A 580 -42.73 20.50 -23.32
CA GLY A 580 -41.92 20.13 -24.50
C GLY A 580 -40.64 20.97 -24.69
N THR A 581 -39.58 20.55 -25.40
CA THR A 581 -39.18 19.24 -25.99
C THR A 581 -37.69 19.36 -26.41
N LEU A 582 -36.91 18.26 -26.34
CA LEU A 582 -35.54 18.02 -26.88
C LEU A 582 -34.69 19.21 -27.42
N CYS A 583 -33.41 19.30 -26.99
CA CYS A 583 -32.31 18.90 -27.90
C CYS A 583 -30.92 18.67 -27.26
N LEU A 584 -30.16 17.84 -27.98
CA LEU A 584 -28.79 17.32 -27.83
C LEU A 584 -27.69 18.29 -27.34
N GLY A 585 -26.68 17.79 -26.57
CA GLY A 585 -25.60 18.64 -26.03
C GLY A 585 -24.29 17.97 -25.55
N MET A 586 -23.89 16.79 -26.06
CA MET A 586 -22.57 16.21 -25.74
C MET A 586 -21.40 17.05 -26.33
N ARG A 587 -20.35 17.30 -25.54
CA ARG A 587 -18.96 17.31 -26.08
C ARG A 587 -17.85 17.16 -25.02
N LEU A 588 -17.03 16.13 -25.21
CA LEU A 588 -15.69 16.02 -24.62
C LEU A 588 -14.72 17.02 -25.27
N ARG A 589 -13.76 17.48 -24.48
CA ARG A 589 -12.36 17.78 -24.84
C ARG A 589 -11.64 18.18 -23.55
N LYS A 590 -10.38 17.86 -23.28
CA LYS A 590 -9.37 16.88 -23.72
C LYS A 590 -8.12 17.38 -22.96
N ARG A 591 -7.16 16.50 -22.64
CA ARG A 591 -5.80 16.94 -22.27
C ARG A 591 -5.25 17.93 -23.31
N GLN A 592 -4.55 18.96 -22.86
CA GLN A 592 -3.23 19.23 -23.43
C GLN A 592 -2.24 18.40 -22.61
#